data_AF-A0A1B6CGI0-F1
#
_entry.id   AF-A0A1B6CGI0-F1
#
_cell.length_a   1.000
_cell.length_b   1.000
_cell.length_c   1.000
_cell.angle_alpha   90.00
_cell.angle_beta   90.00
_cell.angle_gamma   90.00
#
_symmetry.space_group_name_H-M   'P 1'
#
loop_
_entity.id
_entity.type
_entity.pdbx_description
1 polymer ?
#
loop_
_entity_poly.entity_id
_entity_poly.type
_entity_poly.pdbx_seq_one_letter_code
_entity_poly.pdbx_strand_id
1 'polypeptide(L)'
;MLFVTHIMTSLGFWLQFILSFYLLGSTQCKRIQLQSRIIGGQYVDSKYKYPYMALIKRYYKENNDKRQSTCTGTIVNPSFVLTSAHCLRPEGCTNCTYNKNTFSVYTGTTKNDKKGDGTKSQVERF
;
A
#
# COMPACT_ATOMS: atom_id res chain seq x y z
N MET A 1 -1.44 47.99 -50.70
CA MET A 1 -0.71 46.83 -50.15
C MET A 1 -0.78 46.72 -48.61
N LEU A 2 -1.78 47.32 -47.95
CA LEU A 2 -1.90 47.35 -46.47
C LEU A 2 -2.99 46.42 -45.91
N PHE A 3 -3.80 45.78 -46.76
CA PHE A 3 -4.83 44.82 -46.34
C PHE A 3 -4.31 43.38 -46.20
N VAL A 4 -3.21 43.04 -46.89
CA VAL A 4 -2.64 41.68 -46.91
C VAL A 4 -1.75 41.44 -45.69
N THR A 5 -1.13 42.49 -45.14
CA THR A 5 -0.27 42.42 -43.96
C THR A 5 -1.05 42.13 -42.68
N HIS A 6 -2.30 42.60 -42.55
CA HIS A 6 -3.14 42.29 -41.38
C HIS A 6 -3.66 40.84 -41.37
N ILE A 7 -3.89 40.25 -42.55
CA ILE A 7 -4.35 38.85 -42.68
C ILE A 7 -3.18 37.90 -42.37
N MET A 8 -1.97 38.22 -42.82
CA MET A 8 -0.75 37.45 -42.53
C MET A 8 -0.34 37.52 -41.05
N THR A 9 -0.61 38.61 -40.34
CA THR A 9 -0.41 38.69 -38.88
C THR A 9 -1.46 37.92 -38.08
N SER A 10 -2.68 37.75 -38.60
CA SER A 10 -3.70 36.95 -37.91
C SER A 10 -3.34 35.47 -37.94
N LEU A 11 -3.12 34.89 -39.13
CA LEU A 11 -2.83 33.45 -39.29
C LEU A 11 -1.49 33.02 -38.66
N GLY A 12 -0.47 33.88 -38.67
CA GLY A 12 0.81 33.62 -38.00
C GLY A 12 0.72 33.62 -36.47
N PHE A 13 -0.12 34.49 -35.89
CA PHE A 13 -0.37 34.49 -34.45
C PHE A 13 -1.11 33.23 -33.99
N TRP A 14 -2.10 32.76 -34.76
CA TRP A 14 -2.79 31.51 -34.45
C TRP A 14 -1.86 30.30 -34.52
N LEU A 15 -0.95 30.24 -35.49
CA LEU A 15 0.06 29.16 -35.58
C LEU A 15 1.07 29.20 -34.43
N GLN A 16 1.54 30.38 -34.01
CA GLN A 16 2.44 30.53 -32.87
C GLN A 16 1.74 30.12 -31.55
N PHE A 17 0.46 30.49 -31.39
CA PHE A 17 -0.33 30.12 -30.22
C PHE A 17 -0.62 28.62 -30.18
N ILE A 18 -0.99 28.01 -31.32
CA ILE A 18 -1.25 26.55 -31.43
C ILE A 18 0.03 25.76 -31.16
N LEU A 19 1.19 26.19 -31.66
CA LEU A 19 2.48 25.54 -31.38
C LEU A 19 2.86 25.63 -29.90
N SER A 20 2.58 26.75 -29.24
CA SER A 20 2.77 26.89 -27.78
C SER A 20 1.81 26.01 -26.98
N PHE A 21 0.57 25.85 -27.44
CA PHE A 21 -0.44 24.99 -26.82
C PHE A 21 -0.08 23.51 -26.95
N TYR A 22 0.50 23.12 -28.09
CA TYR A 22 1.04 21.77 -28.30
C TYR A 22 2.28 21.50 -27.45
N LEU A 23 3.15 22.50 -27.21
CA LEU A 23 4.34 22.37 -26.34
C LEU A 23 4.01 22.35 -24.84
N LEU A 24 2.91 22.96 -24.40
CA LEU A 24 2.44 22.89 -23.00
C LEU A 24 1.56 21.65 -22.72
N GLY A 25 1.20 20.86 -23.74
CA GLY A 25 0.22 19.78 -23.67
C GLY A 25 0.72 18.46 -23.08
N SER A 26 1.98 18.31 -22.70
CA SER A 26 2.48 17.07 -22.08
C SER A 26 2.58 17.20 -20.55
N THR A 27 1.48 17.54 -19.87
CA THR A 27 1.37 17.24 -18.43
C THR A 27 1.19 15.74 -18.29
N GLN A 28 2.29 14.99 -18.26
CA GLN A 28 2.24 13.60 -17.79
C GLN A 28 1.88 13.64 -16.30
N CYS A 29 0.63 13.30 -15.99
CA CYS A 29 0.24 12.98 -14.62
C CYS A 29 1.03 11.74 -14.21
N LYS A 30 2.16 11.94 -13.52
CA LYS A 30 2.89 10.84 -12.87
C LYS A 30 1.92 10.19 -11.90
N ARG A 31 1.49 8.96 -12.18
CA ARG A 31 0.74 8.16 -11.21
C ARG A 31 1.57 8.13 -9.93
N ILE A 32 1.04 8.72 -8.86
CA ILE A 32 1.61 8.57 -7.52
C ILE A 32 1.44 7.08 -7.18
N GLN A 33 2.51 6.31 -7.30
CA GLN A 33 2.58 5.03 -6.60
C GLN A 33 2.62 5.38 -5.12
N LEU A 34 1.46 5.31 -4.47
CA LEU A 34 1.40 5.22 -3.02
C LEU A 34 2.15 3.94 -2.63
N GLN A 35 3.44 4.05 -2.37
CA GLN A 35 4.13 2.99 -1.65
C GLN A 35 3.47 2.94 -0.28
N SER A 36 2.91 1.78 0.08
CA SER A 36 2.30 1.49 1.39
C SER A 36 3.38 1.42 2.48
N ARG A 37 4.23 2.44 2.56
CA ARG A 37 5.40 2.52 3.40
C ARG A 37 5.17 3.62 4.43
N ILE A 38 5.63 3.38 5.65
CA ILE A 38 5.59 4.35 6.74
C ILE A 38 6.25 5.64 6.23
N ILE A 39 5.47 6.72 6.16
CA ILE A 39 5.93 8.01 5.63
C ILE A 39 7.02 8.56 6.55
N GLY A 40 8.18 8.91 5.98
CA GLY A 40 9.38 9.30 6.74
C GLY A 40 10.07 8.15 7.49
N GLY A 41 9.60 6.91 7.31
CA GLY A 41 10.17 5.74 7.95
C GLY A 41 11.43 5.22 7.24
N GLN A 42 12.38 4.75 8.03
CA GLN A 42 13.59 4.07 7.55
C GLN A 42 13.46 2.55 7.71
N TYR A 43 14.18 1.80 6.88
CA TYR A 43 14.29 0.36 7.05
C TYR A 43 15.05 0.04 8.35
N VAL A 44 14.74 -1.13 8.92
CA VAL A 44 15.40 -1.64 10.11
C VAL A 44 16.19 -2.88 9.70
N ASP A 45 17.52 -2.74 9.62
CA ASP A 45 18.39 -3.85 9.20
C ASP A 45 18.64 -4.85 10.33
N SER A 46 18.59 -4.38 11.59
CA SER A 46 18.79 -5.23 12.77
C SER A 46 17.50 -5.93 13.19
N LYS A 47 17.53 -7.26 13.17
CA LYS A 47 16.44 -8.16 13.60
C LYS A 47 15.94 -7.90 15.03
N TYR A 48 16.80 -7.41 15.90
CA TYR A 48 16.52 -7.29 17.34
C TYR A 48 16.30 -5.85 17.80
N LYS A 49 16.24 -4.87 16.88
CA LYS A 49 16.00 -3.47 17.26
C LYS A 49 14.62 -3.27 17.91
N TYR A 50 13.61 -3.99 17.42
CA TYR A 50 12.24 -3.94 17.91
C TYR A 50 11.67 -5.36 18.07
N PRO A 51 12.12 -6.11 19.09
CA PRO A 51 11.85 -7.55 19.20
C PRO A 51 10.39 -7.88 19.49
N TYR A 52 9.62 -6.89 19.96
CA TYR A 52 8.20 -7.01 20.26
C TYR A 52 7.30 -6.88 19.01
N MET A 53 7.85 -6.57 17.84
CA MET A 53 7.06 -6.42 16.61
C MET A 53 6.58 -7.79 16.09
N ALA A 54 5.28 -7.90 15.85
CA ALA A 54 4.66 -9.05 15.22
C ALA A 54 3.91 -8.65 13.95
N LEU A 55 4.02 -9.48 12.92
CA LEU A 55 3.30 -9.35 11.66
C LEU A 55 2.16 -10.37 11.63
N ILE A 56 0.93 -9.91 11.41
CA ILE A 56 -0.26 -10.74 11.38
C ILE A 56 -0.77 -10.77 9.94
N LYS A 57 -0.85 -11.97 9.36
CA LYS A 57 -1.41 -12.20 8.02
C LYS A 57 -2.71 -12.97 8.13
N ARG A 58 -3.77 -12.48 7.50
CA ARG A 58 -5.05 -13.17 7.36
C ARG A 58 -5.28 -13.54 5.90
N TYR A 59 -5.57 -14.80 5.63
CA TYR A 59 -5.85 -15.31 4.30
C TYR A 59 -7.34 -15.61 4.16
N TYR A 60 -7.98 -15.03 3.16
CA TYR A 60 -9.41 -15.20 2.92
C TYR A 60 -9.70 -15.32 1.43
N LYS A 61 -10.93 -15.72 1.09
CA LYS A 61 -11.41 -15.73 -0.29
C LYS A 61 -12.40 -14.59 -0.49
N GLU A 62 -12.26 -13.89 -1.59
CA GLU A 62 -13.17 -12.83 -2.02
C GLU A 62 -13.41 -13.03 -3.52
N ASN A 63 -14.66 -13.21 -3.95
CA ASN A 63 -15.01 -13.50 -5.34
C ASN A 63 -14.24 -14.70 -5.96
N ASN A 64 -14.07 -15.77 -5.17
CA ASN A 64 -13.23 -16.95 -5.50
C ASN A 64 -11.72 -16.70 -5.58
N ASP A 65 -11.26 -15.46 -5.49
CA ASP A 65 -9.84 -15.12 -5.44
C ASP A 65 -9.27 -15.24 -4.03
N LYS A 66 -8.04 -15.75 -3.93
CA LYS A 66 -7.29 -15.74 -2.68
C LYS A 66 -6.79 -14.33 -2.39
N ARG A 67 -7.25 -13.75 -1.29
CA ARG A 67 -6.81 -12.47 -0.77
C ARG A 67 -6.04 -12.64 0.53
N GLN A 68 -5.23 -11.63 0.84
CA GLN A 68 -4.48 -11.56 2.08
C GLN A 68 -4.58 -10.14 2.62
N SER A 69 -4.96 -9.99 3.89
CA SER A 69 -4.77 -8.75 4.63
C SER A 69 -3.59 -8.88 5.58
N THR A 70 -2.95 -7.74 5.84
CA THR A 70 -1.76 -7.67 6.69
C THR A 70 -1.99 -6.64 7.78
N CYS A 71 -1.64 -7.01 9.00
CA CYS A 71 -1.78 -6.23 10.21
C CYS A 71 -0.52 -6.33 11.07
N THR A 72 -0.43 -5.46 12.06
CA THR A 72 0.67 -5.44 13.03
C THR A 72 0.16 -5.82 14.41
N GLY A 73 1.04 -6.36 15.25
CA GLY A 73 0.78 -6.58 16.66
C GLY A 73 2.05 -6.43 17.50
N THR A 74 1.86 -6.53 18.81
CA THR A 74 2.92 -6.42 19.82
C THR A 74 2.96 -7.68 20.66
N ILE A 75 4.13 -8.31 20.76
CA ILE A 75 4.35 -9.46 21.65
C ILE A 75 4.30 -8.94 23.10
N VAL A 76 3.32 -9.38 23.87
CA VAL A 76 3.18 -9.02 25.29
C VAL A 76 3.70 -10.11 26.21
N ASN A 77 3.79 -11.35 25.72
CA ASN A 77 4.46 -12.49 26.36
C ASN A 77 4.72 -13.60 25.30
N PRO A 78 5.34 -14.75 25.65
CA PRO A 78 5.70 -15.80 24.68
C PRO A 78 4.53 -16.40 23.87
N SER A 79 3.29 -16.30 24.37
CA SER A 79 2.11 -16.94 23.76
C SER A 79 1.01 -15.95 23.35
N PHE A 80 1.19 -14.65 23.60
CA PHE A 80 0.16 -13.64 23.36
C PHE A 80 0.71 -12.43 22.60
N VAL A 81 -0.05 -12.02 21.58
CA VAL A 81 0.18 -10.83 20.77
C VAL A 81 -1.02 -9.91 20.87
N LEU A 82 -0.78 -8.66 21.29
CA LEU A 82 -1.77 -7.60 21.30
C LEU A 82 -1.92 -7.00 19.89
N THR A 83 -3.15 -6.79 19.43
CA THR A 83 -3.46 -6.16 18.13
C THR A 83 -4.81 -5.45 18.18
N SER A 84 -5.20 -4.77 17.11
CA SER A 84 -6.52 -4.14 17.00
C SER A 84 -7.61 -5.18 16.70
N ALA A 85 -8.82 -4.95 17.19
CA ALA A 85 -9.95 -5.83 16.88
C ALA A 85 -10.29 -5.87 15.38
N HIS A 86 -10.10 -4.77 14.65
CA HIS A 86 -10.38 -4.70 13.22
C HIS A 86 -9.42 -5.56 12.37
N CYS A 87 -8.24 -5.90 12.89
CA CYS A 87 -7.33 -6.83 12.22
C CYS A 87 -7.89 -8.26 12.19
N LEU A 88 -8.70 -8.59 13.19
CA LEU A 88 -9.33 -9.90 13.35
C LEU A 88 -10.72 -9.94 12.69
N ARG A 89 -11.45 -8.82 12.75
CA ARG A 89 -12.82 -8.71 12.22
C ARG A 89 -12.96 -7.53 11.25
N PRO A 90 -13.49 -7.73 10.02
CA PRO A 90 -13.82 -6.61 9.15
C PRO A 90 -14.82 -5.67 9.82
N GLU A 91 -14.67 -4.36 9.61
CA GLU A 91 -15.64 -3.37 10.07
C GLU A 91 -17.02 -3.65 9.45
N GLY A 92 -18.08 -3.48 10.25
CA GLY A 92 -19.44 -3.76 9.81
C GLY A 92 -19.85 -5.24 9.81
N CYS A 93 -18.96 -6.18 10.14
CA CYS A 93 -19.34 -7.59 10.16
C CYS A 93 -20.03 -7.99 11.48
N THR A 94 -21.36 -8.07 11.49
CA THR A 94 -22.16 -8.45 12.67
C THR A 94 -22.20 -9.96 12.93
N ASN A 95 -22.04 -10.81 11.91
CA ASN A 95 -22.11 -12.27 12.03
C ASN A 95 -20.98 -13.00 11.26
N CYS A 96 -19.73 -12.57 11.48
CA CYS A 96 -18.56 -13.23 10.89
C CYS A 96 -18.19 -14.49 11.69
N THR A 97 -18.24 -15.66 11.05
CA THR A 97 -17.62 -16.86 11.60
C THR A 97 -16.12 -16.69 11.60
N TYR A 98 -15.54 -16.83 12.79
CA TYR A 98 -14.13 -16.60 12.97
C TYR A 98 -13.32 -17.89 12.84
N ASN A 99 -12.40 -17.90 11.87
CA ASN A 99 -11.59 -19.07 11.58
C ASN A 99 -10.12 -18.80 11.90
N LYS A 100 -9.65 -19.33 13.03
CA LYS A 100 -8.26 -19.18 13.49
C LYS A 100 -7.22 -19.68 12.49
N ASN A 101 -7.55 -20.69 11.69
CA ASN A 101 -6.68 -21.28 10.69
C ASN A 101 -6.42 -20.35 9.49
N THR A 102 -7.18 -19.24 9.39
CA THR A 102 -6.94 -18.21 8.38
C THR A 102 -5.86 -17.21 8.78
N PHE A 103 -5.41 -17.24 10.04
CA PHE A 103 -4.42 -16.31 10.57
C PHE A 103 -3.05 -16.95 10.72
N SER A 104 -2.00 -16.19 10.48
CA SER A 104 -0.63 -16.57 10.79
C SER A 104 0.13 -15.37 11.35
N VAL A 105 0.85 -15.60 12.45
CA VAL A 105 1.66 -14.60 13.13
C VAL A 105 3.12 -14.87 12.81
N TYR A 106 3.86 -13.82 12.45
CA TYR A 106 5.29 -13.88 12.16
C TYR A 106 6.03 -12.97 13.13
N THR A 107 7.09 -13.49 13.74
CA THR A 107 7.93 -12.76 14.71
C THR A 107 9.41 -12.95 14.39
N GLY A 108 10.27 -12.07 14.91
CA GLY A 108 11.71 -12.20 14.74
C GLY A 108 12.15 -12.11 13.27
N THR A 109 11.54 -11.24 12.47
CA THR A 109 12.03 -10.95 11.12
C THR A 109 11.76 -9.51 10.75
N THR A 110 12.63 -8.94 9.94
CA THR A 110 12.47 -7.59 9.35
C THR A 110 11.99 -7.66 7.90
N LYS A 111 11.82 -8.87 7.35
CA LYS A 111 11.41 -9.10 5.96
C LYS A 111 10.00 -9.66 5.92
N ASN A 112 9.19 -9.17 4.98
CA ASN A 112 7.78 -9.58 4.82
C ASN A 112 7.59 -10.81 3.90
N ASP A 113 8.69 -11.41 3.44
CA ASP A 113 8.71 -12.47 2.44
C ASP A 113 8.36 -13.85 3.01
N LYS A 114 7.85 -14.76 2.16
CA LYS A 114 7.57 -16.15 2.55
C LYS A 114 8.82 -16.95 2.97
N LYS A 115 10.01 -16.41 2.67
CA LYS A 115 11.33 -16.95 2.99
C LYS A 115 12.06 -16.10 4.05
N GLY A 116 11.31 -15.35 4.86
CA GLY A 116 11.86 -14.64 6.01
C GLY A 116 12.44 -15.64 7.01
N ASP A 117 13.52 -15.25 7.67
CA ASP A 117 14.21 -15.96 8.75
C ASP A 117 13.44 -15.91 10.10
N GLY A 118 12.16 -15.55 10.05
CA GLY A 118 11.30 -15.37 11.22
C GLY A 118 10.54 -16.64 11.57
N THR A 119 9.98 -16.66 12.79
CA THR A 119 9.15 -17.75 13.26
C THR A 119 7.71 -17.51 12.84
N LYS A 120 7.10 -18.48 12.17
CA LYS A 120 5.68 -18.50 11.83
C LYS A 120 4.92 -19.34 12.85
N SER A 121 3.91 -18.75 13.47
CA SER A 121 3.01 -19.43 14.41
C SER A 121 1.56 -19.35 13.91
N GLN A 122 0.79 -20.41 14.14
CA GLN A 122 -0.66 -20.41 13.93
C GLN A 122 -1.36 -19.83 15.16
N VAL A 123 -2.55 -19.26 14.96
CA VAL A 123 -3.34 -18.79 16.10
C VAL A 123 -4.15 -19.94 16.68
N GLU A 124 -3.97 -20.20 17.96
CA GLU A 124 -4.67 -21.28 18.68
C GLU A 124 -6.03 -20.83 19.24
N ARG A 125 -6.09 -19.58 19.70
CA ARG A 125 -7.24 -18.93 20.31
C ARG A 125 -7.12 -17.40 20.18
N PHE A 126 -8.25 -16.71 20.33
CA PHE A 126 -8.35 -15.26 20.38
C PHE A 126 -9.05 -14.80 21.65
#